data_AF-A0A659UWF4-F1
#
_entry.id   AF-A0A659UWF4-F1
#
_cell.length_a   1.000
_cell.length_b   1.000
_cell.length_c   1.000
_cell.angle_alpha   90.00
_cell.angle_beta   90.00
_cell.angle_gamma   90.00
#
_symmetry.space_group_name_H-M   'P 1'
#
loop_
_entity.id
_entity.type
_entity.pdbx_description
1 polymer ?
#
loop_
_entity_poly.entity_id
_entity_poly.type
_entity_poly.pdbx_seq_one_letter_code
_entity_poly.pdbx_strand_id
1 'polypeptide(L)'
;MNSFTSLRRHLTAEQVNRGFSIICFFSPPVLGSVVSFVFHGGALWSVVLLVARRRRLNIDRPMLAMTLAIYAYCAAMVLASIVNGTLRADVTHFLPLITLLVFPISYSTWSITDKATLARIAVRASAAACAGALVLTIVQYYWIGMLRAEGGAGNPIVFATVTCLAVMMCLAGAVSGIEKAWKT
;
A
#
# COMPACT_ATOMS: atom_id res chain seq x y z
N MET A 1 -13.23 37.48 -1.73
CA MET A 1 -13.81 36.13 -1.52
C MET A 1 -12.99 35.12 -2.30
N ASN A 2 -12.05 34.42 -1.65
CA ASN A 2 -11.28 33.33 -2.26
C ASN A 2 -11.58 32.02 -1.50
N SER A 3 -12.59 31.27 -1.95
CA SER A 3 -12.97 29.98 -1.36
C SER A 3 -11.85 28.93 -1.45
N PHE A 4 -10.88 29.11 -2.36
CA PHE A 4 -9.73 28.22 -2.51
C PHE A 4 -8.68 28.34 -1.39
N THR A 5 -8.60 29.48 -0.69
CA THR A 5 -7.69 29.66 0.45
C THR A 5 -8.23 29.04 1.75
N SER A 6 -9.56 28.87 1.86
CA SER A 6 -10.21 28.21 2.99
C SER A 6 -10.04 26.69 2.94
N LEU A 7 -10.15 26.08 1.76
CA LEU A 7 -9.96 24.63 1.58
C LEU A 7 -8.54 24.16 1.92
N ARG A 8 -7.54 25.04 1.71
CA ARG A 8 -6.11 24.75 1.95
C ARG A 8 -5.73 24.76 3.44
N ARG A 9 -6.61 25.23 4.32
CA ARG A 9 -6.31 25.48 5.75
C ARG A 9 -6.74 24.35 6.70
N HIS A 10 -7.39 23.29 6.22
CA HIS A 10 -8.01 22.29 7.10
C HIS A 10 -7.69 20.81 6.84
N LEU A 11 -6.68 20.49 6.03
CA LEU A 11 -6.09 19.15 6.05
C LEU A 11 -4.80 19.21 6.87
N THR A 12 -4.88 18.86 8.15
CA THR A 12 -3.66 18.68 8.95
C THR A 12 -2.84 17.53 8.36
N ALA A 13 -1.51 17.59 8.46
CA ALA A 13 -0.64 16.54 7.92
C ALA A 13 -1.02 15.13 8.41
N GLU A 14 -1.58 15.06 9.62
CA GLU A 14 -2.12 13.84 10.20
C GLU A 14 -3.36 13.31 9.46
N GLN A 15 -4.33 14.17 9.11
CA GLN A 15 -5.51 13.77 8.34
C GLN A 15 -5.15 13.27 6.94
N VAL A 16 -4.19 13.92 6.28
CA VAL A 16 -3.66 13.48 4.98
C VAL A 16 -3.01 12.10 5.11
N ASN A 17 -2.19 11.88 6.14
CA ASN A 17 -1.56 10.58 6.36
C ASN A 17 -2.58 9.48 6.69
N ARG A 18 -3.61 9.77 7.49
CA ARG A 18 -4.69 8.81 7.78
C ARG A 18 -5.44 8.43 6.50
N GLY A 19 -5.81 9.40 5.68
CA GLY A 19 -6.47 9.15 4.38
C GLY A 19 -5.58 8.32 3.45
N PHE A 20 -4.30 8.70 3.34
CA PHE A 20 -3.30 7.94 2.59
C PHE A 20 -3.19 6.49 3.07
N SER A 21 -3.08 6.25 4.38
CA SER A 21 -3.03 4.91 4.96
C SER A 21 -4.29 4.10 4.66
N ILE A 22 -5.48 4.68 4.85
CA ILE A 22 -6.74 3.99 4.55
C ILE A 22 -6.77 3.57 3.08
N ILE A 23 -6.48 4.50 2.18
CA ILE A 23 -6.49 4.22 0.73
C ILE A 23 -5.43 3.17 0.39
N CYS A 24 -4.21 3.25 0.93
CA CYS A 24 -3.15 2.27 0.66
C CYS A 24 -3.50 0.84 1.09
N PHE A 25 -4.17 0.65 2.22
CA PHE A 25 -4.53 -0.69 2.71
C PHE A 25 -5.87 -1.19 2.17
N PHE A 26 -6.77 -0.28 1.80
CA PHE A 26 -8.08 -0.63 1.23
C PHE A 26 -8.03 -0.92 -0.29
N SER A 27 -7.26 -0.12 -1.02
CA SER A 27 -7.27 -0.14 -2.48
C SER A 27 -6.72 -1.41 -3.15
N PRO A 28 -5.74 -2.17 -2.62
CA PRO A 28 -5.18 -3.28 -3.39
C PRO A 28 -6.22 -4.35 -3.80
N PRO A 29 -7.10 -4.84 -2.90
CA PRO A 29 -8.13 -5.81 -3.26
C PRO A 29 -9.31 -5.20 -4.03
N VAL A 30 -9.62 -3.92 -3.81
CA VAL A 30 -10.86 -3.30 -4.34
C VAL A 30 -10.64 -2.52 -5.63
N LEU A 31 -9.56 -1.75 -5.68
CA LEU A 31 -9.27 -0.79 -6.76
C LEU A 31 -8.01 -1.13 -7.55
N GLY A 32 -7.28 -2.20 -7.17
CA GLY A 32 -6.09 -2.69 -7.86
C GLY A 32 -5.06 -1.60 -8.15
N SER A 33 -4.89 -1.24 -9.43
CA SER A 33 -3.87 -0.31 -9.92
C SER A 33 -3.92 1.09 -9.31
N VAL A 34 -5.06 1.50 -8.73
CA VAL A 34 -5.19 2.77 -7.98
C VAL A 34 -4.20 2.83 -6.80
N VAL A 35 -3.88 1.68 -6.17
CA VAL A 35 -2.89 1.65 -5.08
C VAL A 35 -1.53 2.15 -5.56
N SER A 36 -1.15 1.82 -6.80
CA SER A 36 0.13 2.24 -7.38
C SER A 36 0.14 3.75 -7.56
N PHE A 37 -0.93 4.37 -8.08
CA PHE A 37 -1.01 5.82 -8.20
C PHE A 37 -0.93 6.53 -6.85
N VAL A 38 -1.63 6.01 -5.84
CA VAL A 38 -1.61 6.55 -4.48
C VAL A 38 -0.21 6.42 -3.90
N PHE A 39 0.44 5.27 -4.05
CA PHE A 39 1.79 5.03 -3.56
C PHE A 39 2.82 5.94 -4.23
N HIS A 40 2.76 6.13 -5.55
CA HIS A 40 3.64 7.08 -6.27
C HIS A 40 3.37 8.53 -5.88
N GLY A 41 2.10 8.92 -5.72
CA GLY A 41 1.74 10.26 -5.25
C GLY A 41 2.25 10.53 -3.84
N GLY A 42 2.09 9.57 -2.92
CA GLY A 42 2.59 9.64 -1.56
C GLY A 42 4.11 9.68 -1.49
N ALA A 43 4.79 8.86 -2.31
CA ALA A 43 6.23 8.88 -2.49
C ALA A 43 6.74 10.24 -2.98
N LEU A 44 6.16 10.77 -4.06
CA LEU A 44 6.58 12.02 -4.68
C LEU A 44 6.35 13.21 -3.74
N TRP A 45 5.21 13.23 -3.05
CA TRP A 45 4.93 14.21 -1.99
C TRP A 45 5.93 14.14 -0.84
N SER A 46 6.32 12.93 -0.44
CA SER A 46 7.34 12.70 0.59
C SER A 46 8.72 13.19 0.17
N VAL A 47 9.11 12.96 -1.09
CA VAL A 47 10.35 13.52 -1.65
C VAL A 47 10.33 15.05 -1.58
N VAL A 48 9.23 15.68 -2.01
CA VAL A 48 9.07 17.15 -1.96
C VAL A 48 9.23 17.66 -0.52
N LEU A 49 8.61 16.99 0.46
CA LEU A 49 8.71 17.38 1.87
C LEU A 49 10.12 17.15 2.46
N LEU A 50 10.83 16.12 2.03
CA LEU A 50 12.22 15.85 2.43
C LEU A 50 13.17 16.91 1.85
N VAL A 51 13.04 17.21 0.55
CA VAL A 51 13.84 18.25 -0.14
C VAL A 51 13.58 19.62 0.48
N ALA A 52 12.32 19.92 0.80
CA ALA A 52 11.94 21.16 1.49
C ALA A 52 12.38 21.22 2.97
N ARG A 53 13.10 20.19 3.47
CA ARG A 53 13.49 20.00 4.89
C ARG A 53 12.33 20.06 5.88
N ARG A 54 11.10 19.85 5.39
CA ARG A 54 9.88 19.81 6.21
C ARG A 54 9.63 18.40 6.77
N ARG A 55 10.46 17.42 6.41
CA ARG A 55 10.39 16.03 6.88
C ARG A 55 11.79 15.45 7.07
N ARG A 56 11.92 14.43 7.92
CA ARG A 56 13.12 13.58 8.05
C ARG A 56 12.74 12.12 7.77
N LEU A 57 13.68 11.35 7.23
CA LEU A 57 13.51 9.90 7.08
C LEU A 57 13.51 9.27 8.48
N ASN A 58 12.47 8.49 8.79
CA ASN A 58 12.42 7.75 10.04
C ASN A 58 13.01 6.36 9.83
N ILE A 59 14.29 6.20 10.18
CA ILE A 59 15.04 4.95 10.00
C ILE A 59 14.94 4.15 11.29
N ASP A 60 13.94 3.27 11.38
CA ASP A 60 13.81 2.31 12.47
C ASP A 60 14.09 0.86 12.01
N ARG A 61 14.28 -0.05 12.97
CA ARG A 61 14.62 -1.46 12.67
C ARG A 61 13.58 -2.15 11.78
N PRO A 62 12.26 -1.99 11.99
CA PRO A 62 11.24 -2.52 11.09
C PRO A 62 11.34 -1.96 9.66
N MET A 63 11.55 -0.65 9.50
CA MET A 63 11.75 -0.06 8.18
C MET A 63 12.97 -0.65 7.48
N LEU A 64 14.10 -0.79 8.19
CA LEU A 64 15.33 -1.35 7.64
C LEU A 64 15.15 -2.81 7.21
N ALA A 65 14.54 -3.64 8.05
CA ALA A 65 14.29 -5.05 7.74
C ALA A 65 13.41 -5.20 6.49
N MET A 66 12.34 -4.41 6.40
CA MET A 66 11.44 -4.44 5.24
C MET A 66 12.12 -3.91 3.97
N THR A 67 12.90 -2.83 4.09
CA THR A 67 13.66 -2.28 2.96
C THR A 67 14.68 -3.28 2.44
N LEU A 68 15.42 -3.96 3.34
CA LEU A 68 16.36 -5.03 2.97
C LEU A 68 15.66 -6.18 2.24
N ALA A 69 14.52 -6.64 2.75
CA ALA A 69 13.76 -7.71 2.11
C ALA A 69 13.27 -7.31 0.70
N ILE A 70 12.75 -6.09 0.55
CA ILE A 70 12.31 -5.55 -0.74
C ILE A 70 13.48 -5.43 -1.72
N TYR A 71 14.62 -4.92 -1.26
CA TYR A 71 15.79 -4.71 -2.11
C TYR A 71 16.41 -6.05 -2.51
N ALA A 72 16.45 -7.02 -1.61
CA ALA A 72 16.87 -8.39 -1.91
C ALA A 72 15.96 -9.02 -2.96
N TYR A 73 14.64 -8.84 -2.86
CA TYR A 73 13.69 -9.30 -3.87
C TYR A 73 13.94 -8.64 -5.23
N CYS A 74 14.11 -7.32 -5.28
CA CYS A 74 14.40 -6.61 -6.53
C CYS A 74 15.73 -7.08 -7.15
N ALA A 75 16.77 -7.25 -6.32
CA ALA A 75 18.07 -7.73 -6.77
C ALA A 75 17.99 -9.17 -7.32
N ALA A 76 17.22 -10.05 -6.67
CA ALA A 76 17.01 -11.42 -7.15
C ALA A 76 16.32 -11.45 -8.51
N MET A 77 15.30 -10.61 -8.74
CA MET A 77 14.61 -10.51 -10.03
C MET A 77 15.54 -10.06 -11.16
N VAL A 78 16.36 -9.03 -10.89
CA VAL A 78 17.36 -8.54 -11.86
C VAL A 78 18.42 -9.59 -12.12
N LEU A 79 18.95 -10.23 -11.07
CA LEU A 79 19.95 -11.29 -11.20
C LEU A 79 19.43 -12.47 -12.01
N ALA A 80 18.19 -12.91 -11.77
CA ALA A 80 17.56 -13.97 -12.55
C ALA A 80 17.49 -13.62 -14.03
N SER A 81 17.11 -12.39 -14.38
CA SER A 81 17.07 -11.93 -15.76
C SER A 81 18.45 -11.81 -16.42
N ILE A 82 19.47 -11.40 -15.67
CA ILE A 82 20.87 -11.39 -16.13
C ILE A 82 21.34 -12.82 -16.44
N VAL A 83 21.13 -13.75 -15.51
CA VAL A 83 21.52 -15.16 -15.66
C VAL A 83 20.81 -15.82 -16.85
N ASN A 84 19.55 -15.46 -17.09
CA ASN A 84 18.77 -15.95 -18.23
C ASN A 84 19.06 -15.20 -19.55
N GLY A 85 19.86 -14.13 -19.54
CA GLY A 85 20.13 -13.32 -20.73
C GLY A 85 18.92 -12.54 -21.26
N THR A 86 17.83 -12.44 -20.49
CA THR A 86 16.55 -11.83 -20.90
C THR A 86 16.41 -10.36 -20.52
N LEU A 87 17.50 -9.72 -20.07
CA LEU A 87 17.47 -8.36 -19.50
C LEU A 87 16.74 -7.32 -20.36
N ARG A 88 16.95 -7.33 -21.67
CA ARG A 88 16.26 -6.40 -22.59
C ARG A 88 14.75 -6.66 -22.69
N ALA A 89 14.34 -7.91 -22.63
CA ALA A 89 12.93 -8.30 -22.70
C ALA A 89 12.20 -8.00 -21.37
N ASP A 90 12.92 -8.10 -20.25
CA ASP A 90 12.35 -7.94 -18.92
C ASP A 90 12.33 -6.50 -18.41
N VAL A 91 12.93 -5.54 -19.15
CA VAL A 91 12.97 -4.11 -18.75
C VAL A 91 11.59 -3.57 -18.39
N THR A 92 10.55 -3.93 -19.16
CA THR A 92 9.18 -3.47 -18.88
C THR A 92 8.60 -4.10 -17.62
N HIS A 93 9.06 -5.29 -17.24
CA HIS A 93 8.68 -5.98 -16.00
C HIS A 93 9.41 -5.41 -14.77
N PHE A 94 10.51 -4.67 -14.96
CA PHE A 94 11.20 -3.98 -13.87
C PHE A 94 10.60 -2.62 -13.52
N LEU A 95 9.82 -2.00 -14.41
CA LEU A 95 9.14 -0.73 -14.15
C LEU A 95 8.34 -0.74 -12.83
N PRO A 96 7.51 -1.76 -12.54
CA PRO A 96 6.81 -1.87 -11.25
C PRO A 96 7.74 -2.01 -10.03
N LEU A 97 8.97 -2.54 -10.19
CA LEU A 97 9.92 -2.65 -9.09
C LEU A 97 10.40 -1.28 -8.61
N ILE A 98 10.38 -0.26 -9.47
CA ILE A 98 10.71 1.12 -9.08
C ILE A 98 9.81 1.57 -7.93
N THR A 99 8.53 1.22 -7.95
CA THR A 99 7.58 1.53 -6.87
C THR A 99 8.04 0.95 -5.54
N LEU A 100 8.55 -0.29 -5.56
CA LEU A 100 9.06 -0.96 -4.36
C LEU A 100 10.34 -0.29 -3.84
N LEU A 101 11.21 0.20 -4.73
CA LEU A 101 12.43 0.91 -4.33
C LEU A 101 12.15 2.22 -3.59
N VAL A 102 10.97 2.82 -3.82
CA VAL A 102 10.57 4.06 -3.14
C VAL A 102 9.93 3.79 -1.76
N PHE A 103 9.83 2.52 -1.33
CA PHE A 103 9.31 2.13 -0.03
C PHE A 103 9.83 2.93 1.17
N PRO A 104 11.15 3.13 1.39
CA PRO A 104 11.65 3.87 2.56
C PRO A 104 11.17 5.32 2.59
N ILE A 105 10.94 5.91 1.41
CA ILE A 105 10.42 7.26 1.27
C ILE A 105 8.92 7.28 1.62
N SER A 106 8.15 6.33 1.08
CA SER A 106 6.72 6.17 1.42
C SER A 106 6.52 5.84 2.90
N TYR A 107 7.41 5.06 3.51
CA TYR A 107 7.38 4.72 4.93
C TYR A 107 7.48 5.96 5.84
N SER A 108 8.25 6.97 5.43
CA SER A 108 8.29 8.25 6.16
C SER A 108 6.93 8.94 6.29
N THR A 109 5.96 8.56 5.45
CA THR A 109 4.56 9.02 5.56
C THR A 109 3.83 8.37 6.71
N TRP A 110 4.01 7.07 6.85
CA TRP A 110 3.38 6.29 7.90
C TRP A 110 4.03 6.50 9.25
N SER A 111 5.30 6.89 9.27
CA SER A 111 6.06 7.10 10.49
C SER A 111 5.67 8.36 11.29
N ILE A 112 4.83 9.25 10.73
CA ILE A 112 4.29 10.43 11.42
C ILE A 112 3.12 10.04 12.33
N THR A 113 2.32 9.07 11.89
CA THR A 113 1.17 8.61 12.66
C THR A 113 1.65 7.73 13.79
N ASP A 114 1.04 7.86 14.97
CA ASP A 114 1.25 6.93 16.07
C ASP A 114 1.13 5.47 15.59
N LYS A 115 2.10 4.62 15.95
CA LYS A 115 2.23 3.26 15.41
C LYS A 115 1.01 2.40 15.75
N ALA A 116 0.43 2.57 16.94
CA ALA A 116 -0.78 1.85 17.32
C ALA A 116 -1.99 2.32 16.51
N THR A 117 -2.09 3.63 16.25
CA THR A 117 -3.12 4.21 15.39
C THR A 117 -2.99 3.75 13.93
N LEU A 118 -1.78 3.73 13.39
CA LEU A 118 -1.51 3.22 12.05
C LEU A 118 -1.86 1.73 11.93
N ALA A 119 -1.46 0.91 12.91
CA ALA A 119 -1.77 -0.52 12.92
C ALA A 119 -3.28 -0.76 12.96
N ARG A 120 -4.02 0.01 13.78
CA ARG A 120 -5.50 -0.03 13.79
C ARG A 120 -6.11 0.34 12.45
N ILE A 121 -5.60 1.38 11.78
CA ILE A 121 -6.06 1.78 10.45
C ILE A 121 -5.78 0.65 9.44
N ALA A 122 -4.59 0.06 9.46
CA ALA A 122 -4.21 -1.02 8.55
C ALA A 122 -5.13 -2.23 8.70
N VAL A 123 -5.41 -2.66 9.93
CA VAL A 123 -6.32 -3.79 10.23
C VAL A 123 -7.73 -3.49 9.71
N ARG A 124 -8.30 -2.32 10.05
CA ARG A 124 -9.67 -1.97 9.64
C ARG A 124 -9.81 -1.76 8.14
N ALA A 125 -8.84 -1.08 7.52
CA ALA A 125 -8.82 -0.89 6.08
C ALA A 125 -8.69 -2.24 5.37
N SER A 126 -7.89 -3.17 5.89
CA SER A 126 -7.79 -4.53 5.37
C SER A 126 -9.09 -5.32 5.52
N ALA A 127 -9.78 -5.19 6.66
CA ALA A 127 -11.08 -5.85 6.87
C ALA A 127 -12.14 -5.32 5.89
N ALA A 128 -12.18 -4.00 5.69
CA ALA A 128 -13.02 -3.37 4.68
C ALA A 128 -12.63 -3.81 3.26
N ALA A 129 -11.33 -3.98 2.98
CA ALA A 129 -10.84 -4.47 1.71
C ALA A 129 -11.28 -5.90 1.43
N CYS A 130 -11.24 -6.78 2.45
CA CYS A 130 -11.74 -8.16 2.35
C CYS A 130 -13.24 -8.18 2.05
N ALA A 131 -14.04 -7.35 2.73
CA ALA A 131 -15.47 -7.23 2.44
C ALA A 131 -15.71 -6.73 1.01
N GLY A 132 -14.96 -5.71 0.57
CA GLY A 132 -15.03 -5.20 -0.80
C GLY A 132 -14.62 -6.25 -1.84
N ALA A 133 -13.56 -7.01 -1.58
CA ALA A 133 -13.11 -8.11 -2.44
C ALA A 133 -14.16 -9.21 -2.55
N LEU A 134 -14.86 -9.55 -1.46
CA LEU A 134 -15.96 -10.51 -1.48
C LEU A 134 -17.11 -10.01 -2.37
N VAL A 135 -17.54 -8.76 -2.19
CA VAL A 135 -18.59 -8.15 -3.02
C VAL A 135 -18.19 -8.15 -4.50
N LEU A 136 -16.96 -7.73 -4.83
CA LEU A 136 -16.46 -7.76 -6.19
C LEU A 136 -16.44 -9.17 -6.77
N THR A 137 -16.02 -10.15 -5.98
CA THR A 137 -16.00 -11.56 -6.40
C THR A 137 -17.40 -12.05 -6.73
N ILE A 138 -18.39 -11.76 -5.88
CA ILE A 138 -19.80 -12.13 -6.10
C ILE A 138 -20.32 -11.48 -7.39
N VAL A 139 -20.09 -10.18 -7.57
CA VAL A 139 -20.52 -9.44 -8.77
C VAL A 139 -19.84 -10.01 -10.03
N GLN A 140 -18.53 -10.20 -10.00
CA GLN A 140 -17.77 -10.68 -11.15
C GLN A 140 -18.15 -12.11 -11.54
N TYR A 141 -18.39 -12.98 -10.55
CA TYR A 141 -18.76 -14.37 -10.79
C TYR A 141 -20.22 -14.51 -11.25
N TYR A 142 -21.17 -13.89 -10.55
CA TYR A 142 -22.60 -14.11 -10.82
C TYR A 142 -23.21 -13.15 -11.85
N TRP A 143 -22.76 -11.90 -11.95
CA TRP A 143 -23.33 -10.92 -12.88
C TRP A 143 -22.52 -10.73 -14.16
N ILE A 144 -21.19 -10.81 -14.08
CA ILE A 144 -20.32 -10.62 -15.24
C ILE A 144 -19.96 -11.97 -15.89
N GLY A 145 -20.18 -13.08 -15.20
CA GLY A 145 -19.91 -14.43 -15.71
C GLY A 145 -18.42 -14.78 -15.77
N MET A 146 -17.57 -14.05 -15.04
CA MET A 146 -16.14 -14.34 -14.97
C MET A 146 -15.88 -15.52 -14.03
N LEU A 147 -15.40 -16.63 -14.59
CA LEU A 147 -15.04 -17.84 -13.84
C LEU A 147 -13.92 -17.61 -12.81
N ARG A 148 -13.05 -16.64 -13.07
CA ARG A 148 -11.96 -16.24 -12.18
C ARG A 148 -12.08 -14.76 -11.91
N ALA A 149 -12.48 -14.41 -10.69
CA ALA A 149 -12.56 -13.02 -10.27
C ALA A 149 -11.15 -12.38 -10.30
N GLU A 150 -11.06 -11.22 -10.91
CA GLU A 150 -9.84 -10.42 -11.03
C GLU A 150 -9.86 -9.20 -10.10
N GLY A 151 -11.00 -8.97 -9.44
CA GLY A 151 -11.26 -7.76 -8.67
C GLY A 151 -10.97 -6.49 -9.49
N GLY A 152 -10.45 -5.46 -8.82
CA GLY A 152 -9.91 -4.27 -9.48
C GLY A 152 -8.47 -4.43 -10.00
N ALA A 153 -7.84 -5.60 -9.79
CA ALA A 153 -6.43 -5.83 -10.10
C ALA A 153 -6.18 -6.20 -11.58
N GLY A 154 -7.22 -6.63 -12.31
CA GLY A 154 -7.09 -7.06 -13.72
C GLY A 154 -6.26 -8.32 -13.91
N ASN A 155 -6.02 -9.07 -12.83
CA ASN A 155 -5.35 -10.36 -12.84
C ASN A 155 -5.81 -11.19 -11.63
N PRO A 156 -6.30 -12.44 -11.83
CA PRO A 156 -6.82 -13.27 -10.75
C PRO A 156 -5.78 -13.63 -9.68
N ILE A 157 -4.53 -13.88 -10.07
CA ILE A 157 -3.45 -14.25 -9.14
C ILE A 157 -3.10 -13.06 -8.25
N VAL A 158 -2.99 -11.87 -8.85
CA VAL A 158 -2.72 -10.63 -8.12
C VAL A 158 -3.85 -10.36 -7.13
N PHE A 159 -5.10 -10.48 -7.59
CA PHE A 159 -6.29 -10.31 -6.75
C PHE A 159 -6.32 -11.27 -5.56
N ALA A 160 -6.05 -12.56 -5.79
CA ALA A 160 -5.96 -13.54 -4.72
C ALA A 160 -4.84 -13.20 -3.72
N THR A 161 -3.67 -12.80 -4.21
CA THR A 161 -2.51 -12.48 -3.37
C THR A 161 -2.79 -11.29 -2.47
N VAL A 162 -3.29 -10.18 -3.02
CA VAL A 162 -3.58 -8.98 -2.22
C VAL A 162 -4.72 -9.20 -1.23
N THR A 163 -5.71 -10.03 -1.59
CA THR A 163 -6.80 -10.40 -0.68
C THR A 163 -6.28 -11.26 0.47
N CYS A 164 -5.41 -12.25 0.19
CA CYS A 164 -4.74 -13.05 1.21
C CYS A 164 -3.90 -12.17 2.15
N LEU A 165 -3.15 -11.21 1.63
CA LEU A 165 -2.39 -10.26 2.47
C LEU A 165 -3.31 -9.43 3.38
N ALA A 166 -4.46 -8.98 2.87
CA ALA A 166 -5.45 -8.27 3.68
C ALA A 166 -6.03 -9.17 4.79
N VAL A 167 -6.32 -10.44 4.50
CA VAL A 167 -6.76 -11.42 5.50
C VAL A 167 -5.68 -11.64 6.57
N MET A 168 -4.42 -11.81 6.16
CA MET A 168 -3.30 -11.97 7.09
C MET A 168 -3.11 -10.75 7.99
N MET A 169 -3.33 -9.54 7.47
CA MET A 169 -3.32 -8.31 8.28
C MET A 169 -4.44 -8.31 9.32
N CYS A 170 -5.65 -8.74 8.95
CA CYS A 170 -6.76 -8.89 9.89
C CYS A 170 -6.45 -9.91 10.99
N LEU A 171 -5.89 -11.07 10.61
CA LEU A 171 -5.49 -12.12 11.55
C LEU A 171 -4.41 -11.62 12.51
N ALA A 172 -3.39 -10.91 12.00
CA ALA A 172 -2.36 -10.29 12.82
C ALA A 172 -2.96 -9.29 13.82
N GLY A 173 -3.94 -8.48 13.40
CA GLY A 173 -4.69 -7.57 14.27
C GLY A 173 -5.46 -8.29 15.39
N ALA A 174 -6.13 -9.39 15.06
CA ALA A 174 -6.89 -10.20 16.01
C ALA A 174 -5.99 -10.88 17.05
N VAL A 175 -4.87 -11.48 16.62
CA VAL A 175 -3.92 -12.20 17.50
C VAL A 175 -3.13 -11.24 18.38
N SER A 176 -2.76 -10.06 17.86
CA SER A 176 -1.99 -9.07 18.61
C SER A 176 -2.81 -8.32 19.68
N GLY A 177 -4.13 -8.49 19.72
CA GLY A 177 -5.00 -7.80 20.68
C GLY A 177 -5.10 -6.29 20.46
N ILE A 178 -4.64 -5.78 19.32
CA ILE A 178 -4.73 -4.36 18.93
C ILE A 178 -6.19 -3.86 18.95
N GLU A 179 -7.14 -4.75 18.72
CA GLU A 179 -8.57 -4.45 18.84
C GLU A 179 -9.09 -4.44 20.29
N LYS A 180 -8.47 -5.18 21.21
CA LYS A 180 -8.89 -5.21 22.64
C LYS A 180 -8.45 -3.95 23.38
N ALA A 181 -7.31 -3.36 23.03
CA ALA A 181 -6.85 -2.07 23.55
C ALA A 181 -7.79 -0.88 23.21
N TRP A 182 -8.84 -1.11 22.43
CA TRP A 182 -9.90 -0.14 22.12
C TRP A 182 -11.01 -0.08 23.19
N LYS A 183 -11.29 -1.20 23.87
CA LYS A 183 -12.45 -1.31 24.78
C LYS A 183 -12.18 -0.77 26.20
N THR A 184 -11.00 -0.21 26.42
CA THR A 184 -10.53 0.45 27.65
C THR A 184 -10.20 1.88 27.30
#